data_AF-A0A971RBJ1-F1
#
_entry.id   AF-A0A971RBJ1-F1
#
_cell.length_a   1.000
_cell.length_b   1.000
_cell.length_c   1.000
_cell.angle_alpha   90.00
_cell.angle_beta   90.00
_cell.angle_gamma   90.00
#
_symmetry.space_group_name_H-M   'P 1'
#
loop_
_entity.id
_entity.type
_entity.pdbx_description
1 polymer ?
#
loop_
_entity_poly.entity_id
_entity_poly.type
_entity_poly.pdbx_seq_one_letter_code
_entity_poly.pdbx_strand_id
1 'polypeptide(L)'
;IRMAAMEVSGSYATDYCDLKFTNNTVLFSWSRLKDMSDMGYGYRYMNGVHSYLDHNIIGCSIFSGLDRCRIDSNAAREREKITTCENTLFFLNKQADICLPGGGMFLRVWVKDFDDVEQLAEVSGNKSVSDPSIFNGVINEPYLKGFIEAAYNEKTNFDPNSGANVFRQAMGMNMQGTIDSSASMFANRYPFEDALKLFGAVQGYGAQIPGNAKR
;
A
#
# COMPACT_ATOMS: atom_id res chain seq x y z
N ILE A 1 7.45 -9.51 -9.26
CA ILE A 1 6.82 -8.20 -9.53
C ILE A 1 6.76 -7.48 -8.19
N ARG A 2 7.40 -6.30 -8.08
CA ARG A 2 7.55 -5.52 -6.84
C ARG A 2 6.21 -4.86 -6.52
N MET A 3 5.63 -5.06 -5.33
CA MET A 3 4.34 -4.43 -4.95
C MET A 3 4.35 -3.74 -3.61
N ALA A 4 5.40 -2.94 -3.46
CA ALA A 4 5.29 -1.63 -2.84
C ALA A 4 5.65 -0.57 -3.90
N ALA A 5 5.15 0.66 -3.74
CA ALA A 5 5.67 1.76 -4.54
C ALA A 5 7.13 2.09 -4.15
N MET A 6 7.47 1.96 -2.87
CA MET A 6 8.85 2.05 -2.36
C MET A 6 9.19 0.87 -1.44
N GLU A 7 10.24 0.14 -1.80
CA GLU A 7 10.88 -0.87 -0.95
C GLU A 7 12.39 -0.87 -1.21
N VAL A 8 13.18 -0.72 -0.15
CA VAL A 8 14.64 -0.80 -0.19
C VAL A 8 15.06 -1.69 0.96
N SER A 9 15.77 -2.78 0.68
CA SER A 9 16.32 -3.66 1.70
C SER A 9 17.81 -3.42 1.84
N GLY A 10 18.31 -3.44 3.07
CA GLY A 10 19.74 -3.45 3.32
C GLY A 10 20.36 -4.77 2.91
N SER A 11 21.68 -4.78 2.75
CA SER A 11 22.40 -6.04 2.65
C SER A 11 22.33 -6.78 4.00
N TYR A 12 22.47 -8.12 4.01
CA TYR A 12 22.57 -8.88 5.26
C TYR A 12 23.92 -8.68 5.99
N ALA A 13 24.74 -7.70 5.58
CA ALA A 13 25.91 -7.27 6.33
C ALA A 13 25.49 -6.65 7.68
N THR A 14 26.47 -6.46 8.57
CA THR A 14 26.26 -6.02 9.96
C THR A 14 25.65 -4.62 10.09
N ASP A 15 25.69 -3.81 9.04
CA ASP A 15 25.40 -2.38 9.12
C ASP A 15 24.04 -2.04 8.49
N TYR A 16 23.36 -1.06 9.09
CA TYR A 16 22.15 -0.46 8.55
C TYR A 16 22.49 0.65 7.56
N CYS A 17 21.67 0.82 6.52
CA CYS A 17 21.68 2.04 5.71
C CYS A 17 20.55 2.98 6.13
N ASP A 18 20.82 4.28 6.08
CA ASP A 18 19.81 5.31 6.30
C ASP A 18 19.08 5.64 4.99
N LEU A 19 17.75 5.56 5.02
CA LEU A 19 16.88 5.98 3.94
C LEU A 19 15.97 7.09 4.42
N LYS A 20 16.16 8.28 3.86
CA LYS A 20 15.26 9.42 4.03
C LYS A 20 14.27 9.45 2.88
N PHE A 21 12.99 9.24 3.18
CA PHE A 21 11.91 9.29 2.22
C PHE A 21 11.07 10.52 2.53
N THR A 22 11.43 11.65 1.93
CA THR A 22 10.86 12.96 2.26
C THR A 22 10.28 13.66 1.04
N ASN A 23 9.16 14.36 1.20
CA ASN A 23 8.50 15.11 0.12
C ASN A 23 8.13 14.25 -1.10
N ASN A 24 7.60 13.05 -0.88
CA ASN A 24 7.11 12.17 -1.95
C ASN A 24 5.59 12.14 -1.99
N THR A 25 5.02 12.16 -3.20
CA THR A 25 3.60 11.85 -3.43
C THR A 25 3.50 10.45 -4.01
N VAL A 26 3.00 9.51 -3.20
CA VAL A 26 2.85 8.10 -3.54
C VAL A 26 1.37 7.77 -3.64
N LEU A 27 0.90 7.53 -4.87
CA LEU A 27 -0.49 7.21 -5.16
C LEU A 27 -0.63 5.94 -5.98
N PHE A 28 -1.76 5.25 -5.83
CA PHE A 28 -2.20 4.14 -6.68
C PHE A 28 -1.27 2.92 -6.64
N SER A 29 -0.95 2.44 -5.44
CA SER A 29 -0.21 1.18 -5.27
C SER A 29 -1.15 -0.02 -5.38
N TRP A 30 -0.86 -0.91 -6.34
CA TRP A 30 -1.70 -2.06 -6.66
C TRP A 30 -1.22 -3.35 -6.00
N SER A 31 -2.16 -4.23 -5.71
CA SER A 31 -1.91 -5.60 -5.25
C SER A 31 -1.16 -6.43 -6.30
N ARG A 32 -0.45 -7.47 -5.82
CA ARG A 32 0.18 -8.51 -6.66
C ARG A 32 -0.78 -9.34 -7.45
N LEU A 33 -1.88 -9.64 -6.82
CA LEU A 33 -2.84 -10.57 -7.32
C LEU A 33 -4.08 -9.80 -7.76
N LYS A 34 -4.74 -10.28 -8.82
CA LYS A 34 -5.98 -9.65 -9.32
C LYS A 34 -7.12 -9.74 -8.29
N ASP A 35 -6.98 -10.64 -7.32
CA ASP A 35 -7.87 -10.79 -6.17
C ASP A 35 -7.69 -9.75 -5.07
N MET A 36 -6.72 -8.84 -5.24
CA MET A 36 -6.43 -7.79 -4.26
C MET A 36 -6.03 -8.29 -2.87
N SER A 37 -5.64 -9.57 -2.75
CA SER A 37 -5.40 -10.24 -1.46
C SER A 37 -3.97 -10.08 -0.92
N ASP A 38 -3.02 -9.66 -1.75
CA ASP A 38 -1.59 -9.64 -1.40
C ASP A 38 -0.86 -8.42 -1.97
N MET A 39 0.02 -7.83 -1.16
CA MET A 39 0.82 -6.64 -1.49
C MET A 39 -0.04 -5.40 -1.85
N GLY A 40 0.59 -4.33 -2.34
CA GLY A 40 -0.08 -3.08 -2.71
C GLY A 40 0.14 -1.94 -1.73
N TYR A 41 1.35 -1.90 -1.16
CA TYR A 41 1.75 -0.90 -0.16
C TYR A 41 2.31 0.37 -0.80
N GLY A 42 2.13 1.51 -0.14
CA GLY A 42 2.84 2.74 -0.50
C GLY A 42 4.34 2.63 -0.21
N TYR A 43 4.69 2.40 1.06
CA TYR A 43 6.07 2.23 1.52
C TYR A 43 6.22 0.99 2.41
N ARG A 44 7.27 0.18 2.20
CA ARG A 44 7.59 -0.96 3.06
C ARG A 44 8.88 -0.73 3.85
N TYR A 45 8.77 -0.88 5.17
CA TYR A 45 9.89 -0.85 6.09
C TYR A 45 10.65 -2.19 6.09
N MET A 46 11.68 -2.29 5.26
CA MET A 46 12.47 -3.51 5.13
C MET A 46 13.58 -3.61 6.18
N ASN A 47 14.20 -4.79 6.29
CA ASN A 47 15.31 -5.04 7.22
C ASN A 47 16.63 -4.48 6.67
N GLY A 48 17.57 -4.20 7.57
CA GLY A 48 18.87 -3.60 7.23
C GLY A 48 18.79 -2.13 6.78
N VAL A 49 17.65 -1.47 6.98
CA VAL A 49 17.43 -0.06 6.65
C VAL A 49 16.82 0.68 7.84
N HIS A 50 17.39 1.81 8.23
CA HIS A 50 16.70 2.81 9.03
C HIS A 50 15.90 3.71 8.10
N SER A 51 14.60 3.80 8.31
CA SER A 51 13.70 4.54 7.42
C SER A 51 13.13 5.75 8.14
N TYR A 52 13.33 6.92 7.54
CA TYR A 52 12.83 8.19 8.04
C TYR A 52 11.86 8.78 7.03
N LEU A 53 10.57 8.75 7.34
CA LEU A 53 9.51 9.28 6.47
C LEU A 53 9.05 10.63 7.01
N ASP A 54 9.06 11.65 6.15
CA ASP A 54 8.68 13.00 6.54
C ASP A 54 8.05 13.80 5.38
N HIS A 55 7.05 14.64 5.66
CA HIS A 55 6.38 15.50 4.67
C HIS A 55 5.90 14.77 3.40
N ASN A 56 5.42 13.53 3.51
CA ASN A 56 4.92 12.78 2.34
C ASN A 56 3.40 12.90 2.17
N ILE A 57 2.92 12.50 0.99
CA ILE A 57 1.53 12.15 0.73
C ILE A 57 1.51 10.68 0.32
N ILE A 58 0.80 9.84 1.08
CA ILE A 58 0.66 8.41 0.80
C ILE A 58 -0.82 8.05 0.78
N GLY A 59 -1.34 7.72 -0.40
CA GLY A 59 -2.75 7.42 -0.55
C GLY A 59 -3.06 6.50 -1.71
N CYS A 60 -4.33 6.13 -1.82
CA CYS A 60 -4.79 5.22 -2.87
C CYS A 60 -3.99 3.91 -2.92
N SER A 61 -3.69 3.31 -1.77
CA SER A 61 -3.10 1.97 -1.70
C SER A 61 -4.18 0.88 -1.65
N ILE A 62 -4.08 -0.16 -2.48
CA ILE A 62 -5.00 -1.32 -2.44
C ILE A 62 -4.92 -2.06 -1.11
N PHE A 63 -3.75 -2.04 -0.46
CA PHE A 63 -3.57 -2.63 0.86
C PHE A 63 -3.47 -1.51 1.90
N SER A 64 -2.25 -1.15 2.30
CA SER A 64 -2.01 -0.11 3.30
C SER A 64 -0.99 0.91 2.82
N GLY A 65 -1.06 2.14 3.33
CA GLY A 65 -0.08 3.17 3.00
C GLY A 65 1.34 2.74 3.38
N LEU A 66 1.50 2.23 4.59
CA LEU A 66 2.76 1.73 5.15
C LEU A 66 2.65 0.24 5.50
N ASP A 67 3.79 -0.44 5.43
CA ASP A 67 3.96 -1.81 5.91
C ASP A 67 5.16 -1.91 6.85
N ARG A 68 4.93 -2.39 8.07
CA ARG A 68 5.97 -2.73 9.05
C ARG A 68 5.95 -4.21 9.43
N CYS A 69 5.30 -5.07 8.64
CA CYS A 69 5.23 -6.51 8.89
C CYS A 69 6.56 -7.26 8.70
N ARG A 70 7.56 -6.64 8.06
CA ARG A 70 8.89 -7.25 7.93
C ARG A 70 9.66 -7.11 9.23
N ILE A 71 9.63 -8.17 10.04
CA ILE A 71 10.39 -8.30 11.28
C ILE A 71 11.75 -8.96 11.00
N ASP A 72 12.81 -8.47 11.61
CA ASP A 72 14.11 -9.14 11.59
C ASP A 72 14.08 -10.39 12.48
N SER A 73 14.49 -11.54 11.92
CA SER A 73 14.58 -12.79 12.66
C SER A 73 15.60 -12.72 13.80
N ASN A 74 16.58 -11.82 13.70
CA ASN A 74 17.49 -11.51 14.79
C ASN A 74 16.90 -10.41 15.67
N ALA A 75 16.46 -10.78 16.88
CA ALA A 75 15.83 -9.86 17.82
C ALA A 75 16.73 -8.69 18.26
N ALA A 76 18.06 -8.84 18.25
CA ALA A 76 18.97 -7.73 18.54
C ALA A 76 18.92 -6.69 17.42
N ARG A 77 18.93 -7.16 16.17
CA ARG A 77 18.81 -6.29 15.01
C ARG A 77 17.45 -5.63 14.94
N GLU A 78 16.36 -6.36 15.20
CA GLU A 78 15.01 -5.76 15.20
C GLU A 78 14.90 -4.61 16.21
N ARG A 79 15.53 -4.71 17.38
CA ARG A 79 15.58 -3.62 18.37
C ARG A 79 16.38 -2.40 17.89
N GLU A 80 17.35 -2.59 17.02
CA GLU A 80 18.13 -1.51 16.41
C GLU A 80 17.40 -0.89 15.21
N LYS A 81 16.39 -1.54 14.63
CA LYS A 81 15.69 -1.07 13.44
C LYS A 81 14.83 0.16 13.73
N ILE A 82 15.32 1.32 13.28
CA ILE A 82 14.58 2.59 13.34
C ILE A 82 13.60 2.72 12.16
N THR A 83 12.34 2.97 12.49
CA THR A 83 11.31 3.34 11.53
C THR A 83 10.53 4.53 12.08
N THR A 84 10.50 5.64 11.36
CA THR A 84 9.74 6.84 11.74
C THR A 84 8.72 7.19 10.68
N CYS A 85 7.66 7.89 11.09
CA CYS A 85 6.72 8.51 10.16
C CYS A 85 6.26 9.83 10.77
N GLU A 86 6.59 10.92 10.11
CA GLU A 86 6.24 12.26 10.55
C GLU A 86 5.63 13.06 9.40
N ASN A 87 4.81 14.04 9.74
CA ASN A 87 4.21 15.01 8.83
C ASN A 87 3.70 14.37 7.52
N THR A 88 3.09 13.19 7.58
CA THR A 88 2.63 12.48 6.39
C THR A 88 1.11 12.55 6.27
N LEU A 89 0.63 12.87 5.05
CA LEU A 89 -0.79 12.86 4.73
C LEU A 89 -1.22 11.49 4.21
N PHE A 90 -2.31 10.98 4.78
CA PHE A 90 -2.90 9.72 4.35
C PHE A 90 -4.32 9.87 3.84
N PHE A 91 -4.66 9.16 2.77
CA PHE A 91 -6.04 9.09 2.27
C PHE A 91 -6.30 7.88 1.38
N LEU A 92 -7.52 7.34 1.43
CA LEU A 92 -8.00 6.29 0.51
C LEU A 92 -7.10 5.05 0.40
N ASN A 93 -6.36 4.71 1.46
CA ASN A 93 -5.76 3.39 1.61
C ASN A 93 -6.87 2.39 1.99
N LYS A 94 -7.04 1.30 1.24
CA LYS A 94 -8.24 0.45 1.36
C LYS A 94 -8.30 -0.36 2.66
N GLN A 95 -7.16 -0.69 3.28
CA GLN A 95 -7.14 -1.53 4.49
C GLN A 95 -6.64 -0.82 5.74
N ALA A 96 -5.64 0.06 5.63
CA ALA A 96 -5.07 0.80 6.75
C ALA A 96 -4.10 1.89 6.27
N ASP A 97 -3.70 2.81 7.14
CA ASP A 97 -2.58 3.70 6.87
C ASP A 97 -1.25 3.04 7.20
N ILE A 98 -1.21 2.16 8.21
CA ILE A 98 -0.08 1.24 8.45
C ILE A 98 -0.57 -0.17 8.76
N CYS A 99 0.12 -1.15 8.19
CA CYS A 99 -0.03 -2.56 8.47
C CYS A 99 1.11 -3.05 9.37
N LEU A 100 0.76 -3.73 10.45
CA LEU A 100 1.68 -4.27 11.47
C LEU A 100 1.51 -5.79 11.57
N PRO A 101 2.54 -6.54 12.00
CA PRO A 101 2.35 -7.96 12.28
C PRO A 101 1.37 -8.14 13.45
N GLY A 102 0.57 -9.20 13.41
CA GLY A 102 -0.32 -9.55 14.52
C GLY A 102 -0.32 -11.05 14.81
N GLY A 103 -1.02 -11.44 15.87
CA GLY A 103 -1.08 -12.82 16.38
C GLY A 103 -1.96 -13.77 15.55
N GLY A 104 -1.80 -13.77 14.23
CA GLY A 104 -2.54 -14.62 13.29
C GLY A 104 -3.11 -13.87 12.10
N MET A 105 -3.50 -12.61 12.30
CA MET A 105 -3.92 -11.66 11.26
C MET A 105 -3.10 -10.37 11.37
N PHE A 106 -3.01 -9.62 10.29
CA PHE A 106 -2.38 -8.30 10.33
C PHE A 106 -3.14 -7.33 11.23
N LEU A 107 -2.40 -6.52 11.98
CA LEU A 107 -2.95 -5.39 12.71
C LEU A 107 -2.98 -4.18 11.77
N ARG A 108 -4.17 -3.62 11.58
CA ARG A 108 -4.46 -2.52 10.65
C ARG A 108 -4.73 -1.27 11.46
N VAL A 109 -3.88 -0.26 11.32
CA VAL A 109 -3.94 0.97 12.10
C VAL A 109 -4.13 2.17 11.18
N TRP A 110 -5.03 3.06 11.58
CA TRP A 110 -5.31 4.33 10.87
C TRP A 110 -4.48 5.45 11.49
N VAL A 111 -4.19 6.49 10.71
CA VAL A 111 -3.30 7.59 11.13
C VAL A 111 -3.69 8.25 12.47
N LYS A 112 -4.98 8.29 12.79
CA LYS A 112 -5.48 8.83 14.07
C LYS A 112 -4.99 8.07 15.31
N ASP A 113 -4.55 6.82 15.13
CA ASP A 113 -4.11 5.92 16.19
C ASP A 113 -2.59 5.63 16.07
N PHE A 114 -1.83 6.42 15.30
CA PHE A 114 -0.38 6.20 15.11
C PHE A 114 0.43 6.41 16.39
N ASP A 115 -0.04 7.23 17.32
CA ASP A 115 0.63 7.46 18.61
C ASP A 115 0.71 6.17 19.46
N ASP A 116 -0.15 5.18 19.19
CA ASP A 116 -0.15 3.87 19.84
C ASP A 116 0.72 2.82 19.10
N VAL A 117 1.39 3.20 18.01
CA VAL A 117 2.22 2.29 17.21
C VAL A 117 3.65 2.25 17.73
N GLU A 118 3.92 1.32 18.65
CA GLU A 118 5.23 1.16 19.30
C GLU A 118 6.40 0.86 18.32
N GLN A 119 6.11 0.34 17.12
CA GLN A 119 7.13 0.06 16.11
C GLN A 119 7.62 1.33 15.40
N LEU A 120 6.94 2.47 15.55
CA LEU A 120 7.40 3.75 15.05
C LEU A 120 8.15 4.49 16.16
N ALA A 121 9.45 4.74 15.94
CA ALA A 121 10.30 5.40 16.92
C ALA A 121 9.92 6.88 17.12
N GLU A 122 9.45 7.53 16.06
CA GLU A 122 8.98 8.92 16.07
C GLU A 122 7.70 9.02 15.23
N VAL A 123 6.69 9.65 15.83
CA VAL A 123 5.36 9.90 15.26
C VAL A 123 4.97 11.33 15.61
N SER A 124 4.80 12.17 14.60
CA SER A 124 4.36 13.55 14.80
C SER A 124 3.72 14.12 13.54
N GLY A 125 2.70 14.98 13.68
CA GLY A 125 2.13 15.75 12.55
C GLY A 125 1.46 14.95 11.42
N ASN A 126 1.36 13.62 11.54
CA ASN A 126 0.65 12.77 10.59
C ASN A 126 -0.84 13.02 10.68
N LYS A 127 -1.52 13.04 9.53
CA LYS A 127 -2.96 13.27 9.50
C LYS A 127 -3.62 12.65 8.29
N SER A 128 -4.90 12.37 8.43
CA SER A 128 -5.73 12.05 7.28
C SER A 128 -6.07 13.33 6.52
N VAL A 129 -6.23 13.25 5.20
CA VAL A 129 -6.73 14.37 4.41
C VAL A 129 -8.16 14.68 4.84
N SER A 130 -8.36 15.85 5.46
CA SER A 130 -9.65 16.29 5.97
C SER A 130 -10.55 16.91 4.90
N ASP A 131 -9.95 17.58 3.91
CA ASP A 131 -10.66 18.17 2.78
C ASP A 131 -10.11 17.59 1.46
N PRO A 132 -10.84 16.68 0.81
CA PRO A 132 -10.42 16.11 -0.47
C PRO A 132 -10.33 17.13 -1.62
N SER A 133 -10.94 18.32 -1.47
CA SER A 133 -10.95 19.35 -2.51
C SER A 133 -9.56 19.88 -2.85
N ILE A 134 -8.58 19.67 -1.97
CA ILE A 134 -7.15 19.98 -2.21
C ILE A 134 -6.59 19.26 -3.45
N PHE A 135 -7.26 18.19 -3.92
CA PHE A 135 -6.88 17.45 -5.11
C PHE A 135 -7.73 17.74 -6.35
N ASN A 136 -8.67 18.69 -6.27
CA ASN A 136 -9.55 19.05 -7.40
C ASN A 136 -8.75 19.51 -8.62
N GLY A 137 -8.99 18.88 -9.76
CA GLY A 137 -8.27 19.15 -11.01
C GLY A 137 -6.80 18.71 -11.01
N VAL A 138 -6.30 18.11 -9.91
CA VAL A 138 -4.93 17.62 -9.78
C VAL A 138 -4.88 16.11 -10.07
N ILE A 139 -5.71 15.32 -9.37
CA ILE A 139 -5.78 13.88 -9.59
C ILE A 139 -6.71 13.60 -10.76
N ASN A 140 -6.26 12.78 -11.72
CA ASN A 140 -7.10 12.27 -12.81
C ASN A 140 -8.40 11.63 -12.27
N GLU A 141 -9.53 12.29 -12.50
CA GLU A 141 -10.84 11.87 -11.96
C GLU A 141 -11.29 10.50 -12.47
N PRO A 142 -11.19 10.16 -13.78
CA PRO A 142 -11.53 8.81 -14.24
C PRO A 142 -10.71 7.71 -13.56
N TYR A 143 -9.41 7.94 -13.36
CA TYR A 143 -8.53 6.97 -12.72
C TYR A 143 -8.87 6.83 -11.22
N LEU A 144 -9.07 7.95 -10.52
CA LEU A 144 -9.44 7.94 -9.11
C LEU A 144 -10.77 7.22 -8.90
N LYS A 145 -11.78 7.50 -9.74
CA LYS A 145 -13.06 6.80 -9.72
C LYS A 145 -12.87 5.30 -9.93
N GLY A 146 -12.11 4.91 -10.95
CA GLY A 146 -11.80 3.50 -11.23
C GLY A 146 -11.09 2.81 -10.06
N PHE A 147 -10.20 3.51 -9.35
CA PHE A 147 -9.52 2.99 -8.16
C PHE A 147 -10.48 2.82 -6.97
N ILE A 148 -11.34 3.81 -6.71
CA ILE A 148 -12.35 3.74 -5.63
C ILE A 148 -13.29 2.56 -5.88
N GLU A 149 -13.79 2.45 -7.11
CA GLU A 149 -14.68 1.37 -7.58
C GLU A 149 -13.96 0.04 -7.82
N ALA A 150 -12.62 0.00 -7.73
CA ALA A 150 -11.86 -1.22 -7.86
C ALA A 150 -12.28 -2.18 -6.73
N ALA A 151 -13.09 -3.16 -7.11
CA ALA A 151 -13.61 -4.19 -6.24
C ALA A 151 -13.27 -5.54 -6.86
N TYR A 152 -12.99 -6.50 -5.98
CA TYR A 152 -12.83 -7.89 -6.36
C TYR A 152 -14.17 -8.60 -6.24
N ASN A 153 -14.65 -9.16 -7.34
CA ASN A 153 -15.87 -9.99 -7.36
C ASN A 153 -15.46 -11.43 -7.66
N GLU A 154 -15.69 -12.32 -6.69
CA GLU A 154 -15.66 -13.77 -6.91
C GLU A 154 -17.06 -14.27 -7.21
N LYS A 155 -17.23 -14.94 -8.37
CA LYS A 155 -18.37 -15.82 -8.60
C LYS A 155 -17.86 -17.25 -8.62
N THR A 156 -18.20 -18.00 -7.59
CA THR A 156 -18.01 -19.45 -7.57
C THR A 156 -19.15 -20.09 -8.35
N ASN A 157 -18.86 -20.64 -9.52
CA ASN A 157 -19.85 -21.38 -10.29
C ASN A 157 -19.56 -22.88 -10.15
N PHE A 158 -20.34 -23.53 -9.29
CA PHE A 158 -20.34 -24.98 -9.13
C PHE A 158 -21.58 -25.55 -9.81
N ASP A 159 -21.41 -26.05 -11.03
CA ASP A 159 -22.46 -26.80 -11.72
C ASP A 159 -22.14 -28.31 -11.68
N PRO A 160 -22.77 -29.07 -10.76
CA PRO A 160 -22.61 -30.51 -10.69
C PRO A 160 -23.19 -31.22 -11.94
N ASN A 161 -24.08 -30.56 -12.68
CA ASN A 161 -24.72 -31.11 -13.88
C ASN A 161 -23.98 -30.76 -15.18
N SER A 162 -22.87 -30.01 -15.11
CA SER A 162 -22.05 -29.78 -16.30
C SER A 162 -21.55 -31.12 -16.84
N GLY A 163 -21.55 -31.29 -18.17
CA GLY A 163 -21.18 -32.57 -18.79
C GLY A 163 -19.82 -33.11 -18.34
N ALA A 164 -18.89 -32.22 -18.00
CA ALA A 164 -17.58 -32.58 -17.44
C ALA A 164 -17.65 -33.07 -15.98
N ASN A 165 -18.50 -32.50 -15.12
CA ASN A 165 -18.68 -32.98 -13.74
C ASN A 165 -19.52 -34.25 -13.68
N VAL A 166 -20.51 -34.41 -14.55
CA VAL A 166 -21.27 -35.66 -14.73
C VAL A 166 -20.34 -36.79 -15.17
N PHE A 167 -19.45 -36.52 -16.13
CA PHE A 167 -18.46 -37.50 -16.58
C PHE A 167 -17.43 -37.84 -15.49
N ARG A 168 -16.93 -36.84 -14.75
CA ARG A 168 -16.02 -37.06 -13.60
C ARG A 168 -16.68 -37.89 -12.51
N GLN A 169 -17.93 -37.59 -12.16
CA GLN A 169 -18.69 -38.36 -11.18
C GLN A 169 -18.89 -39.82 -11.63
N ALA A 170 -19.22 -40.04 -12.91
CA ALA A 170 -19.35 -41.38 -13.49
C ALA A 170 -18.02 -42.16 -13.49
N MET A 171 -16.89 -41.46 -13.52
CA MET A 171 -15.54 -42.03 -13.50
C MET A 171 -14.91 -42.09 -12.09
N GLY A 172 -15.67 -41.79 -11.03
CA GLY A 172 -15.18 -41.80 -9.64
C GLY A 172 -14.19 -40.67 -9.30
N MET A 173 -14.14 -39.62 -10.11
CA MET A 173 -13.25 -38.47 -9.95
C MET A 173 -13.96 -37.34 -9.20
N ASN A 174 -13.19 -36.51 -8.48
CA ASN A 174 -13.72 -35.32 -7.82
C ASN A 174 -14.26 -34.31 -8.84
N MET A 175 -15.42 -33.71 -8.55
CA MET A 175 -15.99 -32.63 -9.35
C MET A 175 -15.17 -31.35 -9.23
N GLN A 176 -15.16 -30.53 -10.30
CA GLN A 176 -14.41 -29.30 -10.37
C GLN A 176 -15.35 -28.11 -10.59
N GLY A 177 -15.24 -27.09 -9.74
CA GLY A 177 -15.88 -25.79 -9.97
C GLY A 177 -14.99 -24.89 -10.82
N THR A 178 -15.60 -23.94 -11.55
CA THR A 178 -14.88 -22.88 -12.24
C THR A 178 -15.00 -21.60 -11.42
N ILE A 179 -13.87 -20.97 -11.14
CA ILE A 179 -13.83 -19.65 -10.49
C ILE A 179 -13.60 -18.62 -11.60
N ASP A 180 -14.64 -17.84 -11.89
CA ASP A 180 -14.51 -16.65 -12.74
C ASP A 180 -14.22 -15.45 -11.83
N SER A 181 -12.97 -14.99 -11.89
CA SER A 181 -12.53 -13.79 -11.18
C SER A 181 -12.35 -12.64 -12.16
N SER A 182 -12.93 -11.48 -11.84
CA SER A 182 -12.75 -10.25 -12.61
C SER A 182 -12.47 -9.08 -11.67
N ALA A 183 -11.53 -8.22 -12.08
CA ALA A 183 -11.26 -6.95 -11.43
C ALA A 183 -11.69 -5.83 -12.39
N SER A 184 -12.47 -4.86 -11.90
CA SER A 184 -12.93 -3.72 -12.71
C SER A 184 -11.76 -2.83 -13.18
N MET A 185 -10.70 -2.78 -12.39
CA MET A 185 -9.43 -2.10 -12.69
C MET A 185 -8.30 -2.84 -11.96
N PHE A 186 -7.16 -3.05 -12.61
CA PHE A 186 -6.01 -3.70 -11.99
C PHE A 186 -4.70 -3.27 -12.66
N ALA A 187 -3.84 -2.58 -11.90
CA ALA A 187 -2.50 -2.18 -12.32
C ALA A 187 -2.47 -1.38 -13.65
N ASN A 188 -3.54 -0.66 -13.99
CA ASN A 188 -3.58 0.24 -15.13
C ASN A 188 -2.54 1.36 -14.92
N ARG A 189 -1.78 1.71 -15.96
CA ARG A 189 -0.78 2.79 -15.87
C ARG A 189 -1.47 4.13 -15.61
N TYR A 190 -1.01 4.87 -14.61
CA TYR A 190 -1.45 6.25 -14.37
C TYR A 190 -0.91 7.18 -15.48
N PRO A 191 -1.69 8.14 -16.01
CA PRO A 191 -1.21 9.06 -17.03
C PRO A 191 -0.01 9.88 -16.53
N PHE A 192 1.10 9.85 -17.26
CA PHE A 192 2.33 10.52 -16.84
C PHE A 192 2.15 12.05 -16.71
N GLU A 193 1.42 12.67 -17.63
CA GLU A 193 1.15 14.12 -17.60
C GLU A 193 0.36 14.53 -16.36
N ASP A 194 -0.58 13.69 -15.91
CA ASP A 194 -1.32 13.93 -14.67
C ASP A 194 -0.43 13.72 -13.44
N ALA A 195 0.55 12.81 -13.50
CA ALA A 195 1.50 12.63 -12.39
C ALA A 195 2.33 13.90 -12.14
N LEU A 196 2.65 14.68 -13.19
CA LEU A 196 3.38 15.94 -13.06
C LEU A 196 2.55 17.01 -12.31
N LYS A 197 1.21 16.97 -12.38
CA LYS A 197 0.34 17.91 -11.67
C LYS A 197 0.39 17.75 -10.16
N LEU A 198 0.84 16.58 -9.67
CA LEU A 198 0.96 16.30 -8.23
C LEU A 198 2.09 17.09 -7.55
N PHE A 199 3.03 17.65 -8.32
CA PHE A 199 4.10 18.47 -7.76
C PHE A 199 3.55 19.82 -7.28
N GLY A 200 3.70 20.10 -6.00
CA GLY A 200 3.20 21.30 -5.35
C GLY A 200 1.69 21.29 -5.10
N ALA A 201 1.01 20.15 -5.29
CA ALA A 201 -0.43 20.04 -5.12
C ALA A 201 -0.89 20.38 -3.69
N VAL A 202 -0.09 19.98 -2.69
CA VAL A 202 -0.32 20.35 -1.30
C VAL A 202 0.91 21.06 -0.79
N GLN A 203 0.74 22.31 -0.36
CA GLN A 203 1.85 23.11 0.12
C GLN A 203 2.50 22.45 1.35
N GLY A 204 3.79 22.17 1.25
CA GLY A 204 4.57 21.58 2.33
C GLY A 204 4.37 20.07 2.54
N TYR A 205 3.59 19.38 1.71
CA TYR A 205 3.44 17.93 1.78
C TYR A 205 3.56 17.29 0.39
N GLY A 206 4.22 16.15 0.32
CA GLY A 206 4.43 15.41 -0.93
C GLY A 206 5.41 16.11 -1.87
N ALA A 207 5.42 15.68 -3.13
CA ALA A 207 6.31 16.25 -4.14
C ALA A 207 6.10 17.76 -4.26
N GLN A 208 7.17 18.55 -4.19
CA GLN A 208 7.12 20.01 -4.25
C GLN A 208 7.72 20.53 -5.55
N ILE A 209 7.24 21.69 -6.01
CA ILE A 209 7.89 22.45 -7.09
C ILE A 209 9.20 23.06 -6.55
N PRO A 210 10.32 22.98 -7.30
CA PRO A 210 11.58 23.61 -6.90
C PRO A 210 11.39 25.10 -6.57
N GLY A 211 11.73 25.50 -5.35
CA GLY A 211 11.56 26.87 -4.84
C GLY A 211 10.56 27.01 -3.68
N ASN A 212 9.63 26.07 -3.52
CA ASN A 212 8.64 26.07 -2.42
C ASN A 212 8.87 24.98 -1.36
N ALA A 213 9.87 24.10 -1.56
CA ALA A 213 10.20 23.08 -0.58
C ALA A 213 10.83 23.73 0.67
N LYS A 214 10.21 23.54 1.84
CA LYS A 214 10.92 23.75 3.11
C LYS A 214 12.06 22.73 3.15
N ARG A 215 13.28 23.24 3.24
CA ARG A 215 14.49 22.42 3.45
C ARG A 215 14.54 21.92 4.87
#